data_AF-A0A4Y8JZR8-F1
#
_entry.id   AF-A0A4Y8JZR8-F1
#
_cell.length_a   1.000
_cell.length_b   1.000
_cell.length_c   1.000
_cell.angle_alpha   90.00
_cell.angle_beta   90.00
_cell.angle_gamma   90.00
#
_symmetry.space_group_name_H-M   'P 1'
#
loop_
_entity.id
_entity.type
_entity.pdbx_description
1 polymer ?
#
loop_
_entity_poly.entity_id
_entity_poly.type
_entity_poly.pdbx_seq_one_letter_code
_entity_poly.pdbx_strand_id
1 'polypeptide(L)'
;MTTEPAAFPCVRGCTHPHAEDAPPKPKGARHGDLCDSCFYRLIAALKLIPDLVANMRAQLWGIGAADYSERVGGGGAEAPAPLNLGPLDASDALFAKLASWIGVFAEEFGHAGLTIPTWANGREVQGSRPVTVEVATEHAAEQVGWLADRLERICGTTSAAAFHDDLCIGHEDARGVFSLSAAYGVKARSTPSAEKRECPICRERSVFLKMPDSFDPEFAVICENCDWMQDPKTYAKHLKPFHEIEAMYV
;
A
#
# COMPACT_ATOMS: atom_id res chain seq x y z
N MET A 1 -22.57 -3.59 29.56
CA MET A 1 -22.42 -4.08 28.18
C MET A 1 -22.90 -2.95 27.27
N THR A 2 -22.00 -2.03 26.93
CA THR A 2 -22.24 -1.00 25.92
C THR A 2 -22.15 -1.68 24.58
N THR A 3 -23.30 -1.93 23.95
CA THR A 3 -23.39 -2.35 22.56
C THR A 3 -22.71 -1.28 21.71
N GLU A 4 -21.52 -1.55 21.20
CA GLU A 4 -20.91 -0.70 20.18
C GLU A 4 -21.90 -0.54 19.03
N PRO A 5 -22.10 0.69 18.52
CA PRO A 5 -22.93 0.90 17.35
C PRO A 5 -22.39 0.05 16.19
N ALA A 6 -23.29 -0.63 15.47
CA ALA A 6 -22.91 -1.46 14.33
C ALA A 6 -22.13 -0.59 13.32
N ALA A 7 -20.89 -0.96 13.05
CA ALA A 7 -20.05 -0.26 12.09
C ALA A 7 -20.76 -0.18 10.73
N PHE A 8 -20.76 1.01 10.12
CA PHE A 8 -21.25 1.21 8.75
C PHE A 8 -20.56 0.24 7.79
N PRO A 9 -21.18 -0.20 6.69
CA PRO A 9 -20.51 -1.06 5.73
C PRO A 9 -19.31 -0.35 5.09
N CYS A 10 -18.24 -1.09 4.82
CA CYS A 10 -17.07 -0.61 4.07
C CYS A 10 -17.52 0.02 2.75
N VAL A 11 -17.05 1.24 2.44
CA VAL A 11 -17.41 1.97 1.21
C VAL A 11 -17.04 1.21 -0.07
N ARG A 12 -16.06 0.31 -0.01
CA ARG A 12 -15.68 -0.58 -1.11
C ARG A 12 -16.62 -1.78 -1.29
N GLY A 13 -17.70 -1.89 -0.53
CA GLY A 13 -18.66 -3.00 -0.62
C GLY A 13 -18.07 -4.36 -0.25
N CYS A 14 -17.02 -4.39 0.59
CA CYS A 14 -16.36 -5.65 0.96
C CYS A 14 -17.29 -6.54 1.78
N THR A 15 -17.28 -7.85 1.49
CA THR A 15 -18.09 -8.84 2.20
C THR A 15 -17.21 -9.91 2.85
N HIS A 16 -17.69 -10.51 3.93
CA HIS A 16 -17.07 -11.71 4.50
C HIS A 16 -17.20 -12.89 3.54
N PRO A 17 -16.22 -13.81 3.53
CA PRO A 17 -16.39 -15.11 2.88
C PRO A 17 -17.64 -15.79 3.45
N HIS A 18 -18.55 -16.21 2.56
CA HIS A 18 -19.82 -16.83 2.90
C HIS A 18 -19.98 -18.13 2.08
N ALA A 19 -20.81 -19.04 2.58
CA ALA A 19 -21.24 -20.20 1.78
C ALA A 19 -22.14 -19.72 0.63
N GLU A 20 -22.17 -20.46 -0.49
CA GLU A 20 -22.93 -20.07 -1.70
C GLU A 20 -24.41 -19.77 -1.42
N ASP A 21 -25.04 -20.48 -0.47
CA ASP A 21 -26.45 -20.34 -0.13
C ASP A 21 -26.74 -19.29 0.97
N ALA A 22 -25.71 -18.66 1.54
CA ALA A 22 -25.86 -17.68 2.61
C ALA A 22 -25.79 -16.25 2.06
N PRO A 23 -26.63 -15.31 2.55
CA PRO A 23 -26.54 -13.92 2.11
C PRO A 23 -25.17 -13.32 2.48
N PRO A 24 -24.56 -12.52 1.59
CA PRO A 24 -23.26 -11.92 1.85
C PRO A 24 -23.35 -10.94 3.02
N LYS A 25 -22.53 -11.16 4.04
CA LYS A 25 -22.42 -10.25 5.18
C LYS A 25 -21.40 -9.15 4.87
N PRO A 26 -21.76 -7.85 4.87
CA PRO A 26 -20.81 -6.77 4.63
C PRO A 26 -19.78 -6.68 5.76
N LYS A 27 -18.54 -6.34 5.41
CA LYS A 27 -17.50 -5.99 6.39
C LYS A 27 -17.75 -4.56 6.89
N GLY A 28 -17.65 -4.36 8.20
CA GLY A 28 -17.75 -3.02 8.81
C GLY A 28 -16.56 -2.13 8.51
N ALA A 29 -16.82 -0.84 8.31
CA ALA A 29 -15.86 0.24 8.22
C ALA A 29 -15.33 0.57 9.63
N ARG A 30 -14.04 0.34 9.84
CA ARG A 30 -13.37 0.44 11.14
C ARG A 30 -12.25 1.48 11.14
N HIS A 31 -11.76 1.84 9.96
CA HIS A 31 -10.75 2.87 9.75
C HIS A 31 -11.38 3.91 8.82
N GLY A 32 -12.09 4.88 9.40
CA GLY A 32 -12.98 5.76 8.64
C GLY A 32 -14.05 4.96 7.88
N ASP A 33 -14.06 5.07 6.56
CA ASP A 33 -15.00 4.39 5.66
C ASP A 33 -14.49 3.03 5.15
N LEU A 34 -13.28 2.61 5.54
CA LEU A 34 -12.67 1.34 5.12
C LEU A 34 -12.72 0.26 6.21
N CYS A 35 -12.89 -1.00 5.80
CA CYS A 35 -12.68 -2.16 6.69
C CYS A 35 -11.19 -2.45 6.90
N ASP A 36 -10.87 -3.21 7.97
CA ASP A 36 -9.51 -3.67 8.32
C ASP A 36 -8.74 -4.21 7.09
N SER A 37 -9.42 -5.03 6.27
CA SER A 37 -8.81 -5.64 5.09
C SER A 37 -8.39 -4.65 4.02
N CYS A 38 -9.11 -3.54 3.86
CA CYS A 38 -8.75 -2.50 2.90
C CYS A 38 -7.66 -1.60 3.49
N PHE A 39 -7.81 -1.24 4.76
CA PHE A 39 -6.85 -0.40 5.48
C PHE A 39 -5.45 -1.03 5.54
N TYR A 40 -5.33 -2.28 6.00
CA TYR A 40 -4.04 -2.96 6.08
C TYR A 40 -3.44 -3.29 4.71
N ARG A 41 -4.29 -3.48 3.68
CA ARG A 41 -3.82 -3.62 2.30
C ARG A 41 -3.21 -2.32 1.79
N LEU A 42 -3.81 -1.18 2.13
CA LEU A 42 -3.31 0.14 1.78
C LEU A 42 -1.97 0.43 2.49
N ILE A 43 -1.85 0.10 3.78
CA ILE A 43 -0.58 0.15 4.51
C ILE A 43 0.49 -0.71 3.83
N ALA A 44 0.14 -1.95 3.47
CA ALA A 44 1.08 -2.85 2.82
C ALA A 44 1.53 -2.33 1.46
N ALA A 45 0.61 -1.73 0.68
CA ALA A 45 0.95 -1.07 -0.58
C ALA A 45 1.91 0.10 -0.33
N LEU A 46 1.57 1.04 0.55
CA LEU A 46 2.40 2.20 0.88
C LEU A 46 3.82 1.80 1.29
N LYS A 47 3.96 0.82 2.19
CA LYS A 47 5.27 0.32 2.67
C LYS A 47 6.12 -0.30 1.56
N LEU A 48 5.51 -0.80 0.49
CA LEU A 48 6.23 -1.46 -0.60
C LEU A 48 6.80 -0.47 -1.62
N ILE A 49 6.23 0.74 -1.70
CA ILE A 49 6.54 1.68 -2.78
C ILE A 49 8.01 2.10 -2.82
N PRO A 50 8.68 2.45 -1.70
CA PRO A 50 10.08 2.88 -1.77
C PRO A 50 10.99 1.78 -2.34
N ASP A 51 10.85 0.54 -1.84
CA ASP A 51 11.59 -0.62 -2.34
C ASP A 51 11.28 -0.89 -3.83
N LEU A 52 10.02 -0.70 -4.23
CA LEU A 52 9.57 -0.86 -5.60
C LEU A 52 10.18 0.19 -6.53
N VAL A 53 10.22 1.46 -6.13
CA VAL A 53 10.86 2.55 -6.87
C VAL A 53 12.36 2.30 -7.01
N ALA A 54 13.03 1.91 -5.92
CA ALA A 54 14.45 1.59 -5.92
C ALA A 54 14.76 0.50 -6.95
N ASN A 55 14.00 -0.60 -6.90
CA ASN A 55 14.21 -1.74 -7.77
C ASN A 55 13.84 -1.46 -9.23
N MET A 56 12.75 -0.73 -9.50
CA MET A 56 12.39 -0.34 -10.88
C MET A 56 13.47 0.56 -11.50
N ARG A 57 14.01 1.53 -10.74
CA ARG A 57 15.04 2.42 -11.26
C ARG A 57 16.42 1.79 -11.37
N ALA A 58 16.76 0.84 -10.49
CA ALA A 58 18.02 0.08 -10.57
C ALA A 58 18.13 -0.75 -11.87
N GLN A 59 16.99 -1.17 -12.45
CA GLN A 59 16.97 -1.91 -13.72
C GLN A 59 17.47 -1.08 -14.92
N LEU A 60 17.48 0.26 -14.81
CA LEU A 60 17.99 1.15 -15.86
C LEU A 60 19.53 1.19 -15.85
N TRP A 61 20.16 0.95 -14.71
CA TRP A 61 21.63 0.99 -14.55
C TRP A 61 22.32 -0.34 -14.86
N GLY A 62 21.57 -1.39 -15.21
CA GLY A 62 22.11 -2.63 -15.76
C GLY A 62 22.61 -2.51 -17.21
N ILE A 63 22.41 -1.36 -17.87
CA ILE A 63 22.80 -1.11 -19.26
C ILE A 63 23.72 0.12 -19.30
N GLY A 64 24.99 -0.11 -18.95
CA GLY A 64 26.10 0.75 -19.34
C GLY A 64 26.21 2.09 -18.60
N ALA A 65 27.29 2.23 -17.85
CA ALA A 65 28.09 3.43 -17.91
C ALA A 65 28.53 3.69 -19.37
N ALA A 66 27.59 4.06 -20.24
CA ALA A 66 27.90 4.68 -21.51
C ALA A 66 28.24 6.13 -21.18
N ASP A 67 29.53 6.42 -21.22
CA ASP A 67 30.06 7.76 -21.06
C ASP A 67 29.44 8.65 -22.16
N TYR A 68 28.47 9.49 -21.80
CA TYR A 68 27.82 10.43 -22.72
C TYR A 68 28.78 11.51 -23.25
N SER A 69 30.08 11.44 -22.91
CA SER A 69 31.12 12.29 -23.46
C SER A 69 31.60 11.86 -24.86
N GLU A 70 31.29 10.64 -25.31
CA GLU A 70 31.60 10.24 -26.68
C GLU A 70 30.54 10.72 -27.67
N ARG A 71 30.94 11.69 -28.48
CA ARG A 71 30.21 12.17 -29.65
C ARG A 71 29.97 10.98 -30.58
N VAL A 72 28.74 10.45 -30.61
CA VAL A 72 28.34 9.34 -31.47
C VAL A 72 28.48 9.75 -32.93
N GLY A 73 29.62 9.41 -33.54
CA GLY A 73 29.85 9.54 -34.96
C GLY A 73 28.99 8.52 -35.70
N GLY A 74 28.10 8.98 -36.57
CA GLY A 74 27.30 8.12 -37.43
C GLY A 74 28.20 7.24 -38.28
N GLY A 75 28.32 5.96 -37.91
CA GLY A 75 29.23 5.03 -38.58
C GLY A 75 29.08 3.60 -38.11
N GLY A 76 28.07 2.90 -38.61
CA GLY A 76 28.23 1.49 -39.01
C GLY A 76 28.47 0.42 -37.95
N ALA A 77 27.99 0.57 -36.72
CA ALA A 77 27.84 -0.54 -35.77
C ALA A 77 26.38 -0.59 -35.31
N GLU A 78 25.83 -1.80 -35.16
CA GLU A 78 24.44 -2.06 -34.76
C GLU A 78 23.98 -1.08 -33.68
N ALA A 79 22.86 -0.40 -33.93
CA ALA A 79 22.29 0.52 -32.97
C ALA A 79 22.09 -0.23 -31.63
N PRO A 80 22.54 0.34 -30.49
CA PRO A 80 22.32 -0.29 -29.19
C PRO A 80 20.83 -0.60 -29.05
N ALA A 81 20.52 -1.82 -28.58
CA ALA A 81 19.14 -2.27 -28.42
C ALA A 81 18.33 -1.19 -27.65
N PRO A 82 17.07 -0.92 -28.06
CA PRO A 82 16.27 0.12 -27.44
C PRO A 82 16.26 -0.02 -25.92
N LEU A 83 16.52 1.09 -25.21
CA LEU A 83 16.41 1.12 -23.76
C LEU A 83 15.02 0.62 -23.35
N ASN A 84 14.96 -0.37 -22.47
CA ASN A 84 13.69 -0.78 -21.88
C ASN A 84 13.29 0.30 -20.86
N LEU A 85 12.52 1.29 -21.33
CA LEU A 85 12.03 2.40 -20.51
C LEU A 85 10.85 2.01 -19.62
N GLY A 86 10.28 0.81 -19.79
CA GLY A 86 9.12 0.35 -19.04
C GLY A 86 9.25 0.47 -17.51
N PRO A 87 10.38 0.07 -16.87
CA PRO A 87 10.58 0.28 -15.44
C PRO A 87 10.68 1.76 -15.04
N LEU A 88 11.28 2.62 -15.87
CA LEU A 88 11.36 4.06 -15.60
C LEU A 88 9.97 4.68 -15.65
N ASP A 89 9.22 4.44 -16.73
CA ASP A 89 7.87 4.96 -16.93
C ASP A 89 6.93 4.49 -15.82
N ALA A 90 7.04 3.23 -15.40
CA ALA A 90 6.28 2.69 -14.27
C ALA A 90 6.65 3.36 -12.93
N SER A 91 7.95 3.64 -12.71
CA SER A 91 8.39 4.40 -11.54
C SER A 91 7.87 5.83 -11.54
N ASP A 92 7.90 6.50 -12.68
CA ASP A 92 7.45 7.89 -12.81
C ASP A 92 5.93 8.00 -12.69
N ALA A 93 5.18 7.06 -13.28
CA ALA A 93 3.74 6.97 -13.09
C ALA A 93 3.34 6.73 -11.63
N LEU A 94 4.06 5.85 -10.91
CA LEU A 94 3.81 5.61 -9.48
C LEU A 94 4.13 6.85 -8.64
N PHE A 95 5.21 7.56 -8.96
CA PHE A 95 5.59 8.81 -8.31
C PHE A 95 4.55 9.92 -8.54
N ALA A 96 4.11 10.09 -9.78
CA ALA A 96 3.08 11.04 -10.15
C ALA A 96 1.76 10.74 -9.43
N LYS A 97 1.38 9.46 -9.35
CA LYS A 97 0.19 9.00 -8.62
C LYS A 97 0.22 9.44 -7.15
N LEU A 98 1.34 9.20 -6.47
CA LEU A 98 1.50 9.61 -5.08
C LEU A 98 1.42 11.13 -4.91
N ALA A 99 2.12 11.89 -5.75
CA ALA A 99 2.10 13.35 -5.71
C ALA A 99 0.68 13.91 -5.94
N SER A 100 -0.07 13.34 -6.88
CA SER A 100 -1.46 13.73 -7.16
C SER A 100 -2.37 13.49 -5.96
N TRP A 101 -2.29 12.33 -5.31
CA TRP A 101 -3.07 12.04 -4.11
C TRP A 101 -2.70 12.93 -2.93
N ILE A 102 -1.40 13.23 -2.75
CA ILE A 102 -0.97 14.21 -1.75
C ILE A 102 -1.60 15.58 -2.02
N GLY A 103 -1.66 16.01 -3.29
CA GLY A 103 -2.33 17.25 -3.69
C GLY A 103 -3.80 17.27 -3.30
N VAL A 104 -4.54 16.22 -3.65
CA VAL A 104 -5.97 16.06 -3.30
C VAL A 104 -6.19 16.15 -1.80
N PHE A 105 -5.44 15.37 -1.01
CA PHE A 105 -5.62 15.36 0.44
C PHE A 105 -5.10 16.62 1.12
N ALA A 106 -4.06 17.27 0.58
CA ALA A 106 -3.59 18.55 1.09
C ALA A 106 -4.67 19.62 0.93
N GLU A 107 -5.33 19.67 -0.23
CA GLU A 107 -6.47 20.56 -0.48
C GLU A 107 -7.65 20.23 0.45
N GLU A 108 -8.06 18.97 0.50
CA GLU A 108 -9.18 18.52 1.34
C GLU A 108 -8.95 18.80 2.83
N PHE A 109 -7.71 18.68 3.29
CA PHE A 109 -7.36 18.93 4.69
C PHE A 109 -7.03 20.40 4.99
N GLY A 110 -6.92 21.27 3.97
CA GLY A 110 -6.47 22.65 4.13
C GLY A 110 -5.02 22.76 4.64
N HIS A 111 -4.14 21.86 4.21
CA HIS A 111 -2.72 21.82 4.60
C HIS A 111 -1.83 22.06 3.38
N ALA A 112 -0.58 22.48 3.63
CA ALA A 112 0.43 22.46 2.59
C ALA A 112 0.75 21.01 2.20
N GLY A 113 0.74 20.74 0.89
CA GLY A 113 1.22 19.48 0.34
C GLY A 113 2.73 19.33 0.50
N LEU A 114 3.25 18.18 0.07
CA LEU A 114 4.69 17.91 0.08
C LEU A 114 5.36 18.59 -1.12
N THR A 115 6.47 19.28 -0.89
CA THR A 115 7.22 19.96 -1.95
C THR A 115 8.43 19.13 -2.34
N ILE A 116 8.27 18.28 -3.36
CA ILE A 116 9.35 17.49 -3.93
C ILE A 116 9.54 17.87 -5.41
N PRO A 117 10.78 17.94 -5.93
CA PRO A 117 11.02 18.24 -7.34
C PRO A 117 10.35 17.23 -8.30
N THR A 118 9.36 17.71 -9.05
CA THR A 118 8.59 16.94 -10.04
C THR A 118 8.86 17.43 -11.47
N TRP A 119 8.55 16.57 -12.45
CA TRP A 119 8.30 16.98 -13.84
C TRP A 119 6.79 17.03 -14.07
N ALA A 120 6.31 18.07 -14.75
CA ALA A 120 4.90 18.28 -15.05
C ALA A 120 4.72 18.79 -16.49
N ASN A 121 3.61 18.42 -17.13
CA ASN A 121 3.27 18.84 -18.49
C ASN A 121 2.35 20.08 -18.54
N GLY A 122 2.28 20.83 -17.43
CA GLY A 122 1.39 21.99 -17.26
C GLY A 122 -0.05 21.65 -16.88
N ARG A 123 -0.46 20.38 -16.97
CA ARG A 123 -1.77 19.90 -16.49
C ARG A 123 -1.65 19.02 -15.26
N GLU A 124 -0.65 18.15 -15.23
CA GLU A 124 -0.47 17.19 -14.15
C GLU A 124 1.01 16.84 -13.94
N VAL A 125 1.30 16.21 -12.81
CA VAL A 125 2.62 15.63 -12.53
C VAL A 125 2.82 14.42 -13.43
N GLN A 126 3.99 14.30 -14.05
CA GLN A 126 4.34 13.19 -14.94
C GLN A 126 5.36 12.22 -14.31
N GLY A 127 6.05 12.66 -13.25
CA GLY A 127 7.03 11.83 -12.56
C GLY A 127 8.00 12.65 -11.73
N SER A 128 9.07 12.00 -11.28
CA SER A 128 10.16 12.72 -10.63
C SER A 128 11.04 13.41 -11.67
N ARG A 129 11.83 14.41 -11.25
CA ARG A 129 12.95 14.87 -12.08
C ARG A 129 14.00 13.75 -12.26
N PRO A 130 14.84 13.80 -13.29
CA PRO A 130 16.00 12.93 -13.41
C PRO A 130 16.90 13.08 -12.17
N VAL A 131 16.97 12.02 -11.38
CA VAL A 131 17.75 11.95 -10.13
C VAL A 131 18.33 10.54 -9.99
N THR A 132 19.25 10.34 -9.04
CA THR A 132 19.78 9.01 -8.73
C THR A 132 18.70 8.10 -8.13
N VAL A 133 18.91 6.78 -8.16
CA VAL A 133 18.00 5.80 -7.53
C VAL A 133 17.81 6.09 -6.06
N GLU A 134 18.88 6.48 -5.34
CA GLU A 134 18.86 6.79 -3.92
C GLU A 134 17.91 7.96 -3.65
N VAL A 135 18.13 9.09 -4.35
CA VAL A 135 17.29 10.29 -4.22
C VAL A 135 15.83 10.01 -4.62
N ALA A 136 15.62 9.19 -5.64
CA ALA A 136 14.27 8.77 -6.05
C ALA A 136 13.54 7.98 -4.95
N THR A 137 14.27 7.09 -4.31
CA THR A 137 13.77 6.23 -3.23
C THR A 137 13.46 7.07 -2.00
N GLU A 138 14.33 8.02 -1.66
CA GLU A 138 14.12 8.99 -0.58
C GLU A 138 12.85 9.82 -0.83
N HIS A 139 12.70 10.41 -2.02
CA HIS A 139 11.50 11.15 -2.38
C HIS A 139 10.22 10.29 -2.32
N ALA A 140 10.28 9.04 -2.79
CA ALA A 140 9.15 8.12 -2.68
C ALA A 140 8.82 7.80 -1.21
N ALA A 141 9.83 7.61 -0.37
CA ALA A 141 9.68 7.40 1.06
C ALA A 141 9.06 8.61 1.77
N GLU A 142 9.44 9.84 1.39
CA GLU A 142 8.84 11.07 1.92
C GLU A 142 7.35 11.19 1.56
N GLN A 143 6.99 10.89 0.31
CA GLN A 143 5.58 10.87 -0.13
C GLN A 143 4.76 9.82 0.62
N VAL A 144 5.32 8.62 0.75
CA VAL A 144 4.71 7.51 1.51
C VAL A 144 4.54 7.89 2.98
N GLY A 145 5.56 8.49 3.61
CA GLY A 145 5.51 8.95 4.99
C GLY A 145 4.39 9.97 5.20
N TRP A 146 4.28 10.96 4.31
CA TRP A 146 3.22 11.97 4.38
C TRP A 146 1.82 11.36 4.36
N LEU A 147 1.59 10.38 3.48
CA LEU A 147 0.31 9.66 3.35
C LEU A 147 0.06 8.73 4.54
N ALA A 148 1.07 7.99 4.98
CA ALA A 148 0.98 7.05 6.09
C ALA A 148 0.62 7.74 7.40
N ASP A 149 1.25 8.90 7.70
CA ASP A 149 0.96 9.71 8.89
C ASP A 149 -0.49 10.20 8.95
N ARG A 150 -1.16 10.25 7.80
CA ARG A 150 -2.51 10.79 7.64
C ARG A 150 -3.53 9.71 7.27
N LEU A 151 -3.12 8.45 7.25
CA LEU A 151 -3.90 7.39 6.63
C LEU A 151 -5.28 7.21 7.28
N GLU A 152 -5.35 7.21 8.61
CA GLU A 152 -6.63 7.11 9.33
C GLU A 152 -7.60 8.23 8.96
N ARG A 153 -7.09 9.46 8.82
CA ARG A 153 -7.90 10.61 8.39
C ARG A 153 -8.31 10.48 6.93
N ILE A 154 -7.39 10.07 6.04
CA ILE A 154 -7.65 9.80 4.63
C ILE A 154 -8.75 8.77 4.46
N CYS A 155 -8.75 7.71 5.27
CA CYS A 155 -9.75 6.66 5.17
C CYS A 155 -11.16 7.13 5.57
N GLY A 156 -11.31 8.25 6.28
CA GLY A 156 -12.59 8.88 6.57
C GLY A 156 -13.04 9.93 5.55
N THR A 157 -12.35 10.05 4.40
CA THR A 157 -12.72 10.96 3.31
C THR A 157 -13.61 10.27 2.29
N THR A 158 -14.37 11.06 1.52
CA THR A 158 -15.15 10.55 0.38
C THR A 158 -14.25 9.95 -0.72
N SER A 159 -12.97 10.30 -0.71
CA SER A 159 -11.96 9.85 -1.67
C SER A 159 -11.29 8.52 -1.27
N ALA A 160 -11.58 7.97 -0.08
CA ALA A 160 -10.92 6.80 0.46
C ALA A 160 -10.99 5.55 -0.45
N ALA A 161 -12.17 5.31 -1.05
CA ALA A 161 -12.36 4.19 -1.97
C ALA A 161 -11.51 4.32 -3.23
N ALA A 162 -11.56 5.51 -3.86
CA ALA A 162 -10.82 5.82 -5.08
C ALA A 162 -9.31 5.77 -4.84
N PHE A 163 -8.83 6.33 -3.72
CA PHE A 163 -7.42 6.26 -3.34
C PHE A 163 -6.95 4.82 -3.12
N HIS A 164 -7.74 4.01 -2.40
CA HIS A 164 -7.42 2.61 -2.21
C HIS A 164 -7.34 1.88 -3.55
N ASP A 165 -8.35 2.00 -4.41
CA ASP A 165 -8.41 1.27 -5.67
C ASP A 165 -7.29 1.69 -6.61
N ASP A 166 -7.03 2.99 -6.73
CA ASP A 166 -5.96 3.50 -7.58
C ASP A 166 -4.57 3.04 -7.11
N LEU A 167 -4.32 3.04 -5.79
CA LEU A 167 -3.01 2.63 -5.27
C LEU A 167 -2.84 1.10 -5.28
N CYS A 168 -3.85 0.35 -4.84
CA CYS A 168 -3.74 -1.10 -4.67
C CYS A 168 -3.99 -1.89 -5.95
N ILE A 169 -4.92 -1.44 -6.80
CA ILE A 169 -5.38 -2.16 -8.00
C ILE A 169 -4.81 -1.47 -9.25
N GLY A 170 -4.90 -0.15 -9.28
CA GLY A 170 -4.62 0.68 -10.45
C GLY A 170 -5.86 0.91 -11.30
N HIS A 171 -5.78 1.93 -12.16
CA HIS A 171 -6.81 2.29 -13.12
C HIS A 171 -6.19 2.52 -14.49
N GLU A 172 -6.92 2.09 -15.53
CA GLU A 172 -6.59 2.32 -16.94
C GLU A 172 -5.12 1.97 -17.26
N ASP A 173 -4.31 3.01 -17.49
CA ASP A 173 -2.94 2.92 -17.95
C ASP A 173 -1.90 2.87 -16.80
N ALA A 174 -2.34 3.06 -15.55
CA ALA A 174 -1.47 3.11 -14.37
C ALA A 174 -1.71 1.92 -13.43
N ARG A 175 -0.80 0.94 -13.47
CA ARG A 175 -0.83 -0.26 -12.62
C ARG A 175 -0.78 0.08 -11.13
N GLY A 176 -1.53 -0.68 -10.32
CA GLY A 176 -1.42 -0.62 -8.86
C GLY A 176 -0.15 -1.27 -8.31
N VAL A 177 0.17 -0.97 -7.06
CA VAL A 177 1.43 -1.35 -6.39
C VAL A 177 1.67 -2.86 -6.41
N PHE A 178 0.65 -3.68 -6.17
CA PHE A 178 0.82 -5.14 -6.17
C PHE A 178 1.08 -5.70 -7.57
N SER A 179 0.43 -5.13 -8.60
CA SER A 179 0.67 -5.50 -9.99
C SER A 179 2.08 -5.10 -10.45
N LEU A 180 2.55 -3.93 -10.02
CA LEU A 180 3.93 -3.48 -10.27
C LEU A 180 4.94 -4.37 -9.54
N SER A 181 4.69 -4.69 -8.27
CA SER A 181 5.54 -5.59 -7.48
C SER A 181 5.70 -6.96 -8.13
N ALA A 182 4.61 -7.54 -8.64
CA ALA A 182 4.66 -8.79 -9.39
C ALA A 182 5.46 -8.65 -10.71
N ALA A 183 5.32 -7.54 -11.43
CA ALA A 183 5.99 -7.31 -12.70
C ALA A 183 7.50 -7.07 -12.56
N TYR A 184 7.92 -6.35 -11.51
CA TYR A 184 9.31 -5.91 -11.35
C TYR A 184 10.09 -6.70 -10.29
N GLY A 185 9.48 -7.70 -9.66
CA GLY A 185 10.22 -8.68 -8.85
C GLY A 185 10.56 -8.23 -7.43
N VAL A 186 9.92 -7.18 -6.91
CA VAL A 186 9.96 -6.91 -5.46
C VAL A 186 8.95 -7.82 -4.81
N LYS A 187 9.40 -8.76 -3.98
CA LYS A 187 8.50 -9.67 -3.27
C LYS A 187 7.67 -8.84 -2.28
N ALA A 188 6.41 -8.58 -2.62
CA ALA A 188 5.45 -8.03 -1.67
C ALA A 188 5.45 -8.93 -0.43
N ARG A 189 5.73 -8.34 0.74
CA ARG A 189 5.63 -9.08 2.00
C ARG A 189 4.20 -9.58 2.15
N SER A 190 4.04 -10.80 2.65
CA SER A 190 2.70 -11.34 2.89
C SER A 190 1.98 -10.44 3.89
N THR A 191 0.98 -9.70 3.44
CA THR A 191 0.07 -9.02 4.35
C THR A 191 -0.61 -10.10 5.19
N PRO A 192 -0.64 -9.98 6.52
CA PRO A 192 -1.43 -10.88 7.34
C PRO A 192 -2.85 -10.93 6.80
N SER A 193 -3.42 -12.13 6.68
CA SER A 193 -4.80 -12.24 6.23
C SER A 193 -5.69 -11.48 7.21
N ALA A 194 -6.32 -10.41 6.72
CA ALA A 194 -7.37 -9.70 7.42
C ALA A 194 -8.71 -10.45 7.37
N GLU A 195 -8.74 -11.65 6.77
CA GLU A 195 -9.90 -12.52 6.87
C GLU A 195 -10.01 -13.08 8.28
N LYS A 196 -11.13 -12.73 8.90
CA LYS A 196 -11.50 -13.26 10.20
C LYS A 196 -11.69 -14.77 10.10
N ARG A 197 -11.11 -15.48 11.06
CA ARG A 197 -11.18 -16.94 11.17
C ARG A 197 -12.45 -17.37 11.88
N GLU A 198 -12.81 -18.64 11.72
CA GLU A 198 -13.96 -19.22 12.42
C GLU A 198 -13.67 -19.33 13.92
N CYS A 199 -14.60 -18.84 14.74
CA CYS A 199 -14.52 -18.96 16.18
C CYS A 199 -14.81 -20.40 16.62
N PRO A 200 -13.96 -21.01 17.47
CA PRO A 200 -14.21 -22.35 17.96
C PRO A 200 -15.44 -22.45 18.88
N ILE A 201 -15.91 -21.32 19.41
CA ILE A 201 -17.06 -21.26 20.32
C ILE A 201 -18.35 -20.98 19.55
N CYS A 202 -18.44 -19.84 18.87
CA CYS A 202 -19.68 -19.42 18.22
C CYS A 202 -19.76 -19.79 16.73
N ARG A 203 -18.70 -20.36 16.15
CA ARG A 203 -18.58 -20.73 14.73
C ARG A 203 -18.74 -19.58 13.72
N GLU A 204 -18.77 -18.35 14.20
CA GLU A 204 -18.81 -17.17 13.36
C GLU A 204 -17.39 -16.87 12.84
N ARG A 205 -17.24 -16.46 11.57
CA ARG A 205 -15.94 -16.02 11.01
C ARG A 205 -15.60 -14.61 11.46
N SER A 206 -15.35 -14.46 12.76
CA SER A 206 -15.14 -13.19 13.46
C SER A 206 -13.89 -13.19 14.35
N VAL A 207 -13.03 -14.21 14.26
CA VAL A 207 -11.75 -14.26 14.98
C VAL A 207 -10.69 -13.45 14.25
N PHE A 208 -10.09 -12.47 14.93
CA PHE A 208 -9.03 -11.63 14.39
C PHE A 208 -7.89 -11.50 15.39
N LEU A 209 -6.75 -11.01 14.92
CA LEU A 209 -5.65 -10.59 15.77
C LEU A 209 -5.86 -9.12 16.12
N LYS A 210 -6.17 -8.82 17.37
CA LYS A 210 -6.07 -7.48 17.94
C LYS A 210 -4.60 -7.13 18.02
N MET A 211 -4.23 -6.05 17.34
CA MET A 211 -2.90 -5.46 17.44
C MET A 211 -2.80 -4.66 18.73
N PRO A 212 -1.61 -4.55 19.33
CA PRO A 212 -1.42 -3.68 20.47
C PRO A 212 -1.73 -2.24 20.10
N ASP A 213 -2.40 -1.53 21.01
CA ASP A 213 -2.77 -0.13 20.89
C ASP A 213 -2.29 0.65 22.13
N SER A 214 -2.61 1.94 22.21
CA SER A 214 -2.19 2.80 23.32
C SER A 214 -2.79 2.43 24.69
N PHE A 215 -3.85 1.63 24.70
CA PHE A 215 -4.57 1.21 25.91
C PHE A 215 -4.34 -0.27 26.25
N ASP A 216 -3.97 -1.08 25.27
CA ASP A 216 -3.69 -2.50 25.41
C ASP A 216 -2.41 -2.87 24.65
N PRO A 217 -1.26 -3.00 25.33
CA PRO A 217 0.03 -3.25 24.68
C PRO A 217 0.21 -4.72 24.27
N GLU A 218 -0.77 -5.60 24.52
CA GLU A 218 -0.66 -7.03 24.22
C GLU A 218 -1.38 -7.42 22.92
N PHE A 219 -0.79 -8.37 22.19
CA PHE A 219 -1.48 -9.03 21.09
C PHE A 219 -2.54 -9.98 21.63
N ALA A 220 -3.74 -9.93 21.09
CA ALA A 220 -4.79 -10.88 21.44
C ALA A 220 -5.44 -11.46 20.19
N VAL A 221 -5.66 -12.77 20.16
CA VAL A 221 -6.53 -13.39 19.14
C VAL A 221 -7.92 -13.49 19.74
N ILE A 222 -8.85 -12.67 19.26
CA ILE A 222 -10.18 -12.53 19.84
C ILE A 222 -11.29 -12.71 18.80
N CYS A 223 -12.42 -13.23 19.24
CA CYS A 223 -13.67 -13.30 18.48
C CYS A 223 -14.54 -12.09 18.78
N GLU A 224 -14.90 -11.31 17.76
CA GLU A 224 -15.76 -10.12 17.94
C GLU A 224 -17.20 -10.44 18.33
N ASN A 225 -17.66 -11.67 18.11
CA ASN A 225 -19.06 -12.03 18.31
C ASN A 225 -19.35 -12.57 19.71
N CYS A 226 -18.40 -13.26 20.32
CA CYS A 226 -18.59 -13.90 21.63
C CYS A 226 -17.45 -13.62 22.62
N ASP A 227 -16.56 -12.68 22.29
CA ASP A 227 -15.39 -12.29 23.10
C ASP A 227 -14.45 -13.44 23.47
N TRP A 228 -14.54 -14.56 22.76
CA TRP A 228 -13.62 -15.66 22.95
C TRP A 228 -12.20 -15.19 22.65
N MET A 229 -11.30 -15.37 23.61
CA MET A 229 -9.88 -15.04 23.50
C MET A 229 -9.05 -16.33 23.49
N GLN A 230 -8.13 -16.43 22.54
CA GLN A 230 -7.24 -17.58 22.47
C GLN A 230 -6.13 -17.49 23.53
N ASP A 231 -5.82 -18.62 24.17
CA ASP A 231 -4.72 -18.71 25.13
C ASP A 231 -3.38 -18.30 24.50
N PRO A 232 -2.61 -17.41 25.16
CA PRO A 232 -1.33 -16.93 24.68
C PRO A 232 -0.30 -17.96 24.24
N LYS A 233 -0.27 -19.10 24.91
CA LYS A 233 0.67 -20.19 24.62
C LYS A 233 0.37 -20.89 23.30
N THR A 234 -0.83 -20.70 22.74
CA THR A 234 -1.29 -21.38 21.52
C THR A 234 -1.29 -20.54 20.25
N TYR A 235 -1.03 -19.22 20.34
CA TYR A 235 -1.02 -18.35 19.16
C TYR A 235 0.36 -18.14 18.52
N ALA A 236 1.44 -18.79 18.97
CA ALA A 236 2.79 -18.62 18.40
C ALA A 236 2.84 -18.87 16.87
N LYS A 237 2.03 -19.82 16.38
CA LYS A 237 1.84 -20.08 14.93
C LYS A 237 1.14 -18.92 14.19
N HIS A 238 0.42 -18.08 14.90
CA HIS A 238 -0.32 -16.93 14.39
C HIS A 238 0.48 -15.62 14.50
N LEU A 239 1.42 -15.54 15.44
CA LEU A 239 2.39 -14.44 15.57
C LEU A 239 3.62 -14.58 14.67
N LYS A 240 3.85 -15.73 14.04
CA LYS A 240 5.03 -15.98 13.20
C LYS A 240 5.25 -14.91 12.10
N PRO A 241 4.20 -14.43 11.39
CA PRO A 241 4.34 -13.31 10.43
C PRO A 241 4.57 -11.94 11.08
N PHE A 242 4.38 -11.81 12.40
CA PHE A 242 4.37 -10.55 13.16
C PHE A 242 5.60 -10.34 14.05
N HIS A 243 6.27 -11.39 14.52
CA HIS A 243 7.60 -11.24 15.14
C HIS A 243 8.64 -10.70 14.15
N GLU A 244 8.43 -10.90 12.85
CA GLU A 244 9.19 -10.24 11.78
C GLU A 244 8.88 -8.73 11.67
N ILE A 245 7.76 -8.27 12.23
CA ILE A 245 7.31 -6.87 12.26
C ILE A 245 7.81 -6.16 13.54
N GLU A 246 7.79 -6.81 14.70
CA GLU A 246 8.31 -6.25 15.98
C GLU A 246 9.80 -5.92 15.91
N ALA A 247 10.61 -6.74 15.22
CA ALA A 247 12.04 -6.49 15.04
C ALA A 247 12.36 -5.27 14.15
N MET A 248 11.36 -4.57 13.61
CA MET A 248 11.50 -3.38 12.77
C MET A 248 11.02 -2.09 13.42
N TYR A 249 10.43 -2.15 14.61
CA TYR A 249 10.01 -0.99 15.40
C TYR A 249 10.96 -0.71 16.60
N VAL A 250 12.08 -1.43 16.67
CA VAL A 250 13.24 -1.15 17.54
C VAL A 250 14.42 -0.74 16.68
#